data_AF-A0A537DVP9-F1
#
_entry.id   AF-A0A537DVP9-F1
#
_cell.length_a   1.000
_cell.length_b   1.000
_cell.length_c   1.000
_cell.angle_alpha   90.00
_cell.angle_beta   90.00
_cell.angle_gamma   90.00
#
_symmetry.space_group_name_H-M   'P 1'
#
loop_
_entity.id
_entity.type
_entity.pdbx_description
1 polymer ?
#
loop_
_entity_poly.entity_id
_entity_poly.type
_entity_poly.pdbx_seq_one_letter_code
_entity_poly.pdbx_strand_id
1 'polypeptide(L)'
;MLYLPPGWRHDGVALEPCFTYSIGFRAPRGAELGAAFLDWLHERGLPDAAYRDPRLEPTSRPAQIPREMIRFARTIMEKVKTSRTDASAVLGQYLTTPKPHVVFRPGRSQRPLARAEVQLDPKTQLLYSGKRFYLNGECITVGKKDRALLKELADRRHLPGARLARAALADLVYDWQRAGYVRLKAVT
;
A
#
# COMPACT_ATOMS: atom_id res chain seq x y z
N MET A 1 21.94 2.00 22.69
CA MET A 1 20.86 2.38 21.75
C MET A 1 20.79 3.90 21.74
N LEU A 2 20.93 4.53 20.57
CA LEU A 2 20.78 5.98 20.40
C LEU A 2 19.49 6.24 19.62
N TYR A 3 18.56 6.98 20.21
CA TYR A 3 17.34 7.43 19.54
C TYR A 3 17.55 8.86 19.02
N LEU A 4 17.28 9.07 17.74
CA LEU A 4 17.37 10.39 17.10
C LEU A 4 16.01 10.75 16.49
N PRO A 5 15.36 11.83 16.95
CA PRO A 5 14.14 12.30 16.31
C PRO A 5 14.45 13.00 14.97
N PRO A 6 13.44 13.18 14.09
CA PRO A 6 13.63 13.89 12.83
C PRO A 6 14.24 15.28 13.01
N GLY A 7 15.15 15.66 12.11
CA GLY A 7 15.79 16.98 12.10
C GLY A 7 17.11 17.08 12.89
N TRP A 8 17.52 16.03 13.59
CA TRP A 8 18.77 16.02 14.35
C TRP A 8 19.95 15.58 13.50
N ARG A 9 20.99 16.42 13.49
CA ARG A 9 22.28 16.08 12.89
C ARG A 9 23.02 15.12 13.82
N HIS A 10 23.68 14.13 13.23
CA HIS A 10 24.52 13.20 13.95
C HIS A 10 25.72 12.83 13.08
N ASP A 11 26.83 12.55 13.74
CA ASP A 11 28.07 12.07 13.12
C ASP A 11 28.62 10.96 14.01
N GLY A 12 28.91 9.81 13.43
CA GLY A 12 29.28 8.59 14.14
C GLY A 12 30.60 8.05 13.61
N VAL A 13 31.63 8.04 14.46
CA VAL A 13 32.97 7.54 14.12
C VAL A 13 33.25 6.28 14.94
N ALA A 14 33.68 5.22 14.26
CA ALA A 14 34.14 4.00 14.91
C ALA A 14 35.58 4.18 15.42
N LEU A 15 35.81 3.96 16.72
CA LEU A 15 37.16 3.99 17.31
C LEU A 15 37.83 2.61 17.28
N GLU A 16 37.03 1.56 17.24
CA GLU A 16 37.41 0.15 17.17
C GLU A 16 36.45 -0.59 16.22
N PRO A 17 36.77 -1.80 15.74
CA PRO A 17 35.86 -2.59 14.92
C PRO A 17 34.48 -2.76 15.60
N CYS A 18 33.42 -2.25 14.97
CA CYS A 18 32.07 -2.27 15.52
C CYS A 18 30.99 -2.54 14.46
N PHE A 19 29.77 -2.85 14.90
CA PHE A 19 28.57 -2.94 14.06
C PHE A 19 27.51 -1.93 14.49
N THR A 20 26.83 -1.32 13.52
CA THR A 20 25.71 -0.40 13.74
C THR A 20 24.46 -0.90 13.06
N TYR A 21 23.36 -1.01 13.80
CA TYR A 21 22.04 -1.34 13.29
C TYR A 21 21.13 -0.11 13.35
N SER A 22 20.82 0.46 12.20
CA SER A 22 19.93 1.62 12.09
C SER A 22 18.49 1.19 11.81
N ILE A 23 17.61 1.37 12.79
CA ILE A 23 16.18 1.08 12.66
C ILE A 23 15.47 2.38 12.28
N GLY A 24 15.23 2.56 10.97
CA GLY A 24 14.54 3.73 10.44
C GLY A 24 13.03 3.66 10.58
N PHE A 25 12.40 4.80 10.87
CA PHE A 25 10.95 4.98 10.83
C PHE A 25 10.54 5.71 9.54
N ARG A 26 9.28 5.57 9.14
CA ARG A 26 8.72 6.23 7.96
C ARG A 26 7.52 7.08 8.36
N ALA A 27 7.52 8.34 7.96
CA ALA A 27 6.40 9.25 8.08
C ALA A 27 6.20 9.97 6.74
N PRO A 28 5.10 9.73 6.00
CA PRO A 28 4.89 10.34 4.70
C PRO A 28 4.63 11.84 4.82
N ARG A 29 5.16 12.61 3.86
CA ARG A 29 4.87 14.05 3.76
C ARG A 29 3.52 14.29 3.08
N GLY A 30 2.91 15.45 3.33
CA GLY A 30 1.63 15.81 2.69
C GLY A 30 1.69 15.77 1.16
N ALA A 31 2.77 16.27 0.56
CA ALA A 31 2.97 16.21 -0.89
C ALA A 31 3.09 14.78 -1.43
N GLU A 32 3.71 13.87 -0.67
CA GLU A 32 3.83 12.46 -1.06
C GLU A 32 2.47 11.76 -1.02
N LEU A 33 1.65 12.03 0.00
CA LEU A 33 0.29 11.52 0.07
C LEU A 33 -0.60 12.10 -1.03
N GLY A 34 -0.41 13.38 -1.36
CA GLY A 34 -1.11 14.02 -2.48
C GLY A 34 -0.80 13.36 -3.81
N ALA A 35 0.49 13.13 -4.10
CA ALA A 35 0.91 12.42 -5.31
C ALA A 35 0.36 10.99 -5.36
N ALA A 36 0.51 10.23 -4.26
CA ALA A 36 -0.02 8.87 -4.18
C ALA A 36 -1.55 8.80 -4.37
N PHE A 37 -2.29 9.81 -3.90
CA PHE A 37 -3.72 9.91 -4.14
C PHE A 37 -4.05 10.14 -5.62
N LEU A 38 -3.32 11.02 -6.30
CA LEU A 38 -3.53 11.29 -7.73
C LEU A 38 -3.24 10.05 -8.58
N ASP A 39 -2.17 9.31 -8.28
CA ASP A 39 -1.86 8.05 -8.94
C ASP A 39 -2.97 7.01 -8.70
N TRP A 40 -3.37 6.84 -7.44
CA TRP A 40 -4.44 5.93 -7.04
C TRP A 40 -5.77 6.22 -7.73
N LEU A 41 -6.10 7.52 -7.87
CA LEU A 41 -7.31 8.00 -8.54
C LEU A 41 -7.24 7.74 -10.05
N HIS A 42 -6.08 8.00 -10.67
CA HIS A 42 -5.87 7.78 -12.09
C HIS A 42 -6.12 6.31 -12.48
N GLU A 43 -5.59 5.36 -11.71
CA GLU A 43 -5.81 3.92 -11.91
C GLU A 43 -7.28 3.48 -11.84
N ARG A 44 -8.12 4.23 -11.12
CA ARG A 44 -9.53 3.88 -10.84
C ARG A 44 -10.53 4.60 -11.73
N GLY A 45 -10.03 5.43 -12.63
CA GLY A 45 -10.83 6.20 -13.56
C GLY A 45 -11.13 7.60 -13.05
N LEU A 46 -10.97 8.56 -13.96
CA LEU A 46 -11.31 9.96 -13.75
C LEU A 46 -12.68 10.27 -14.37
N PRO A 47 -13.37 11.32 -13.91
CA PRO A 47 -14.57 11.80 -14.56
C PRO A 47 -14.29 12.12 -16.03
N ASP A 48 -14.92 11.36 -16.93
CA ASP A 48 -14.77 11.57 -18.37
C ASP A 48 -15.89 12.47 -18.91
N ALA A 49 -15.51 13.42 -19.76
CA ALA A 49 -16.41 14.28 -20.50
C ALA A 49 -15.66 14.95 -21.64
N ALA A 50 -16.30 15.06 -22.80
CA ALA A 50 -15.78 15.86 -23.91
C ALA A 50 -16.11 17.35 -23.73
N TYR A 51 -15.11 18.22 -23.85
CA TYR A 51 -15.36 19.65 -24.02
C TYR A 51 -16.12 19.88 -25.33
N ARG A 52 -17.13 20.76 -25.29
CA ARG A 52 -17.91 21.17 -26.47
C ARG A 52 -18.21 22.65 -26.42
N ASP A 53 -18.04 23.32 -27.54
CA ASP A 53 -18.19 24.77 -27.72
C ASP A 53 -19.01 25.11 -28.99
N PRO A 54 -20.24 24.57 -29.13
CA PRO A 54 -21.05 24.72 -30.35
C PRO A 54 -21.48 26.16 -30.69
N ARG A 55 -21.18 27.12 -29.82
CA ARG A 55 -21.49 28.56 -29.96
C ARG A 55 -20.22 29.41 -29.90
N LEU A 56 -19.07 28.86 -30.27
CA LEU A 56 -17.81 29.59 -30.29
C LEU A 56 -17.83 30.62 -31.42
N GLU A 57 -17.69 31.89 -31.04
CA GLU A 57 -17.60 33.01 -31.99
C GLU A 57 -16.14 33.31 -32.38
N PRO A 58 -15.88 33.86 -33.58
CA PRO A 58 -14.55 34.33 -33.96
C PRO A 58 -13.96 35.34 -32.96
N THR A 59 -12.68 35.16 -32.61
CA THR A 59 -11.98 36.03 -31.65
C THR A 59 -10.88 36.85 -32.31
N SER A 60 -10.74 38.11 -31.91
CA SER A 60 -9.59 38.95 -32.24
C SER A 60 -8.38 38.70 -31.33
N ARG A 61 -8.52 37.82 -30.33
CA ARG A 61 -7.49 37.46 -29.34
C ARG A 61 -7.26 35.95 -29.31
N PRO A 62 -6.60 35.35 -30.32
CA PRO A 62 -6.47 33.90 -30.46
C PRO A 62 -5.65 33.24 -29.34
N ALA A 63 -4.77 33.98 -28.65
CA ALA A 63 -3.98 33.47 -27.53
C ALA A 63 -4.75 33.44 -26.19
N GLN A 64 -5.97 34.00 -26.12
CA GLN A 64 -6.74 34.03 -24.88
C GLN A 64 -7.53 32.73 -24.70
N ILE A 65 -7.29 32.02 -23.59
CA ILE A 65 -8.08 30.83 -23.23
C ILE A 65 -9.55 31.25 -22.97
N PRO A 66 -10.54 30.64 -23.65
CA PRO A 66 -11.95 30.96 -23.44
C PRO A 66 -12.40 30.72 -22.00
N ARG A 67 -13.17 31.64 -21.44
CA ARG A 67 -13.73 31.52 -20.07
C ARG A 67 -14.53 30.25 -19.88
N GLU A 68 -15.27 29.81 -20.91
CA GLU A 68 -16.06 28.58 -20.87
C GLU A 68 -15.18 27.32 -20.82
N MET A 69 -14.00 27.33 -21.44
CA MET A 69 -13.04 26.22 -21.34
C MET A 69 -12.48 26.10 -19.91
N ILE A 70 -12.15 27.23 -19.28
CA ILE A 70 -11.72 27.27 -17.86
C ILE A 70 -12.85 26.76 -16.94
N ARG A 71 -14.10 27.17 -17.21
CA ARG A 71 -15.27 26.73 -16.46
C ARG A 71 -15.52 25.22 -16.61
N PHE A 72 -15.33 24.68 -17.81
CA PHE A 72 -15.40 23.25 -18.06
C PHE A 72 -14.33 22.51 -17.25
N ALA A 73 -13.07 22.94 -17.33
CA ALA A 73 -11.97 22.33 -16.57
C ALA A 73 -12.26 22.32 -15.06
N ARG A 74 -12.73 23.44 -14.50
CA ARG A 74 -13.14 23.51 -13.09
C ARG A 74 -14.28 22.54 -12.76
N THR A 75 -15.30 22.45 -13.62
CA THR A 75 -16.41 21.49 -13.45
C THR A 75 -15.91 20.05 -13.40
N ILE A 76 -14.93 19.67 -14.24
CA ILE A 76 -14.35 18.33 -14.23
C ILE A 76 -13.55 18.08 -12.94
N MET A 77 -12.74 19.06 -12.51
CA MET A 77 -12.01 18.96 -11.24
C MET A 77 -12.94 18.81 -10.03
N GLU A 78 -14.06 19.54 -9.98
CA GLU A 78 -15.05 19.47 -8.89
C GLU A 78 -15.83 18.13 -8.85
N LYS A 79 -15.86 17.38 -9.97
CA LYS A 79 -16.47 16.03 -10.00
C LYS A 79 -15.61 14.99 -9.28
N VAL A 80 -14.32 15.25 -9.07
CA VAL A 80 -13.45 14.37 -8.29
C VAL A 80 -13.82 14.48 -6.82
N LYS A 81 -14.58 13.50 -6.32
CA LYS A 81 -14.99 13.43 -4.92
C LYS A 81 -14.15 12.40 -4.17
N THR A 82 -13.72 12.75 -2.97
CA THR A 82 -12.96 11.87 -2.08
C THR A 82 -13.76 11.53 -0.84
N SER A 83 -13.63 10.30 -0.36
CA SER A 83 -14.21 9.84 0.90
C SER A 83 -13.14 9.42 1.91
N ARG A 84 -13.54 9.26 3.18
CA ARG A 84 -12.69 8.65 4.22
C ARG A 84 -12.22 7.24 3.84
N THR A 85 -13.05 6.53 3.09
CA THR A 85 -12.78 5.18 2.60
C THR A 85 -11.67 5.18 1.54
N ASP A 86 -11.58 6.23 0.72
CA ASP A 86 -10.53 6.40 -0.28
C ASP A 86 -9.21 6.80 0.39
N ALA A 87 -9.26 7.72 1.35
CA ALA A 87 -8.08 8.10 2.13
C ALA A 87 -7.45 6.89 2.86
N SER A 88 -8.29 6.02 3.44
CA SER A 88 -7.84 4.75 4.05
C SER A 88 -7.20 3.81 3.02
N ALA A 89 -7.75 3.74 1.80
CA ALA A 89 -7.22 2.90 0.73
C ALA A 89 -5.86 3.38 0.24
N VAL A 90 -5.74 4.67 -0.08
CA VAL A 90 -4.49 5.30 -0.51
C VAL A 90 -3.41 5.10 0.54
N LEU A 91 -3.71 5.41 1.81
CA LEU A 91 -2.75 5.30 2.89
C LEU A 91 -2.32 3.83 3.11
N GLY A 92 -3.26 2.89 3.07
CA GLY A 92 -2.98 1.48 3.23
C GLY A 92 -2.07 0.92 2.13
N GLN A 93 -2.36 1.25 0.87
CA GLN A 93 -1.52 0.86 -0.26
C GLN A 93 -0.15 1.51 -0.15
N TYR A 94 -0.07 2.85 -0.03
CA TYR A 94 1.18 3.59 0.06
C TYR A 94 2.11 3.09 1.19
N LEU A 95 1.58 2.87 2.39
CA LEU A 95 2.38 2.44 3.54
C LEU A 95 2.91 1.01 3.39
N THR A 96 2.19 0.16 2.64
CA THR A 96 2.59 -1.24 2.45
C THR A 96 3.42 -1.45 1.20
N THR A 97 3.36 -0.57 0.20
CA THR A 97 4.17 -0.66 -1.02
C THR A 97 5.67 -0.76 -0.69
N PRO A 98 6.34 -1.87 -1.07
CA PRO A 98 7.77 -2.02 -0.86
C PRO A 98 8.56 -0.96 -1.64
N LYS A 99 9.76 -0.63 -1.16
CA LYS A 99 10.68 0.21 -1.94
C LYS A 99 11.05 -0.52 -3.25
N PRO A 100 11.33 0.18 -4.36
CA PRO A 100 11.61 -0.46 -5.65
C PRO A 100 12.75 -1.51 -5.63
N HIS A 101 13.73 -1.35 -4.76
CA HIS A 101 14.85 -2.30 -4.61
C HIS A 101 14.54 -3.50 -3.68
N VAL A 102 13.37 -3.54 -3.05
CA VAL A 102 12.95 -4.66 -2.20
C VAL A 102 12.41 -5.77 -3.09
N VAL A 103 13.22 -6.81 -3.29
CA VAL A 103 12.86 -7.97 -4.12
C VAL A 103 12.51 -9.15 -3.24
N PHE A 104 11.34 -9.75 -3.45
CA PHE A 104 10.95 -11.00 -2.80
C PHE A 104 11.49 -12.21 -3.58
N ARG A 105 11.79 -13.29 -2.85
CA ARG A 105 12.19 -14.56 -3.47
C ARG A 105 11.00 -15.51 -3.36
N PRO A 106 10.49 -16.04 -4.48
CA PRO A 106 9.39 -16.99 -4.47
C PRO A 106 9.63 -18.15 -3.50
N GLY A 107 8.63 -18.45 -2.68
CA GLY A 107 8.66 -19.60 -1.79
C GLY A 107 8.59 -20.91 -2.59
N ARG A 108 9.40 -21.88 -2.19
CA ARG A 108 9.44 -23.23 -2.82
C ARG A 108 8.95 -24.35 -1.90
N SER A 109 8.47 -24.02 -0.71
CA SER A 109 7.98 -25.01 0.24
C SER A 109 6.73 -25.70 -0.31
N GLN A 110 6.79 -27.02 -0.45
CA GLN A 110 5.65 -27.88 -0.77
C GLN A 110 4.92 -28.37 0.49
N ARG A 111 5.27 -27.82 1.67
CA ARG A 111 4.69 -28.26 2.94
C ARG A 111 3.19 -27.92 2.97
N PRO A 112 2.33 -28.88 3.36
CA PRO A 112 0.91 -28.58 3.56
C PRO A 112 0.74 -27.48 4.60
N LEU A 113 -0.07 -26.46 4.29
CA LEU A 113 -0.34 -25.33 5.17
C LEU A 113 -0.77 -25.78 6.57
N ALA A 114 -1.60 -26.83 6.67
CA ALA A 114 -2.07 -27.36 7.94
C ALA A 114 -0.98 -27.93 8.86
N ARG A 115 0.22 -28.20 8.34
CA ARG A 115 1.38 -28.75 9.07
C ARG A 115 2.57 -27.78 9.11
N ALA A 116 2.31 -26.50 8.89
CA ALA A 116 3.33 -25.45 8.84
C ALA A 116 3.01 -24.33 9.83
N GLU A 117 4.06 -23.63 10.27
CA GLU A 117 3.93 -22.28 10.83
C GLU A 117 4.03 -21.28 9.67
N VAL A 118 3.00 -20.44 9.51
CA VAL A 118 3.02 -19.35 8.52
C VAL A 118 3.72 -18.18 9.16
N GLN A 119 4.76 -17.67 8.52
CA GLN A 119 5.50 -16.50 8.98
C GLN A 119 5.58 -15.47 7.84
N LEU A 120 5.16 -14.24 8.09
CA LEU A 120 5.41 -13.14 7.14
C LEU A 120 6.91 -12.96 6.92
N ASP A 121 7.34 -12.79 5.67
CA ASP A 121 8.70 -12.36 5.37
C ASP A 121 8.97 -11.00 6.04
N PRO A 122 10.18 -10.71 6.57
CA PRO A 122 10.47 -9.44 7.24
C PRO A 122 10.22 -8.21 6.36
N LYS A 123 10.29 -8.38 5.03
CA LYS A 123 10.02 -7.30 4.06
C LYS A 123 8.52 -7.11 3.83
N THR A 124 7.68 -8.10 4.14
CA THR A 124 6.22 -8.03 3.96
C THR A 124 5.60 -7.05 4.93
N GLN A 125 4.86 -6.08 4.39
CA GLN A 125 4.03 -5.15 5.15
C GLN A 125 2.58 -5.54 4.98
N LEU A 126 1.98 -6.11 6.03
CA LEU A 126 0.57 -6.43 6.11
C LEU A 126 -0.07 -5.48 7.13
N LEU A 127 -0.89 -4.54 6.65
CA LEU A 127 -1.60 -3.58 7.48
C LEU A 127 -3.11 -3.73 7.28
N TYR A 128 -3.92 -3.16 8.17
CA TYR A 128 -5.38 -3.19 8.03
C TYR A 128 -6.03 -1.87 8.47
N SER A 129 -7.20 -1.60 7.90
CA SER A 129 -8.07 -0.49 8.30
C SER A 129 -9.53 -0.93 8.23
N GLY A 130 -10.19 -1.01 9.39
CA GLY A 130 -11.55 -1.52 9.52
C GLY A 130 -11.69 -2.97 9.02
N LYS A 131 -12.24 -3.12 7.81
CA LYS A 131 -12.52 -4.40 7.15
C LYS A 131 -11.60 -4.72 5.97
N ARG A 132 -10.67 -3.82 5.62
CA ARG A 132 -9.72 -3.98 4.51
C ARG A 132 -8.32 -4.29 5.04
N PHE A 133 -7.59 -5.06 4.26
CA PHE A 133 -6.19 -5.38 4.49
C PHE A 133 -5.37 -4.86 3.32
N TYR A 134 -4.12 -4.52 3.58
CA TYR A 134 -3.18 -4.05 2.59
C TYR A 134 -1.90 -4.85 2.72
N LEU A 135 -1.44 -5.46 1.63
CA LEU A 135 -0.22 -6.25 1.62
C LEU A 135 0.63 -5.81 0.44
N ASN A 136 1.82 -5.30 0.74
CA ASN A 136 2.80 -4.91 -0.27
C ASN A 136 2.26 -4.01 -1.40
N GLY A 137 1.34 -3.10 -1.08
CA GLY A 137 0.71 -2.19 -2.04
C GLY A 137 -0.65 -2.66 -2.58
N GLU A 138 -1.02 -3.92 -2.37
CA GLU A 138 -2.30 -4.47 -2.83
C GLU A 138 -3.38 -4.37 -1.76
N CYS A 139 -4.63 -4.14 -2.17
CA CYS A 139 -5.79 -4.16 -1.28
C CYS A 139 -6.46 -5.53 -1.29
N ILE A 140 -6.60 -6.14 -0.12
CA ILE A 140 -7.20 -7.47 0.07
C ILE A 140 -8.51 -7.34 0.83
N THR A 141 -9.53 -8.04 0.35
CA THR A 141 -10.82 -8.17 1.03
C THR A 141 -11.06 -9.62 1.42
N VAL A 142 -11.38 -9.87 2.68
CA VAL A 142 -11.68 -11.21 3.20
C VAL A 142 -13.06 -11.27 3.84
N GLY A 143 -13.61 -12.48 3.91
CA GLY A 143 -14.88 -12.78 4.56
C GLY A 143 -14.90 -12.33 6.02
N LYS A 144 -16.08 -11.98 6.55
CA LYS A 144 -16.23 -11.46 7.94
C LYS A 144 -15.61 -12.39 8.99
N LYS A 145 -15.72 -13.71 8.77
CA LYS A 145 -15.25 -14.76 9.69
C LYS A 145 -13.72 -14.83 9.75
N ASP A 146 -13.03 -14.47 8.67
CA ASP A 146 -11.57 -14.63 8.53
C ASP A 146 -10.79 -13.38 8.98
N ARG A 147 -11.47 -12.23 9.14
CA ARG A 147 -10.84 -10.94 9.49
C ARG A 147 -10.07 -10.99 10.80
N ALA A 148 -10.60 -11.65 11.81
CA ALA A 148 -9.94 -11.76 13.11
C ALA A 148 -8.61 -12.50 12.99
N LEU A 149 -8.61 -13.59 12.20
CA LEU A 149 -7.43 -14.40 11.98
C LEU A 149 -6.36 -13.66 11.17
N LEU A 150 -6.77 -12.89 10.16
CA LEU A 150 -5.83 -12.13 9.35
C LEU A 150 -5.26 -10.91 10.10
N LYS A 151 -6.03 -10.29 11.01
CA LYS A 151 -5.50 -9.27 11.93
C LYS A 151 -4.45 -9.87 12.86
N GLU A 152 -4.73 -11.04 13.44
CA GLU A 152 -3.77 -11.74 14.29
C GLU A 152 -2.47 -12.07 13.53
N LEU A 153 -2.57 -12.54 12.28
CA LEU A 153 -1.39 -12.75 11.43
C LEU A 153 -0.64 -11.44 11.13
N ALA A 154 -1.34 -10.34 10.91
CA ALA A 154 -0.72 -9.03 10.70
C ALA A 154 0.08 -8.57 11.93
N ASP A 155 -0.55 -8.64 13.12
CA ASP A 155 0.02 -8.15 14.37
C ASP A 155 1.15 -9.04 14.88
N ARG A 156 0.94 -10.37 14.88
CA ARG A 156 1.93 -11.34 15.37
C ARG A 156 2.99 -11.68 14.33
N ARG A 157 2.72 -11.40 13.05
CA ARG A 157 3.56 -11.78 11.89
C ARG A 157 3.77 -13.28 11.70
N HIS A 158 3.19 -14.11 12.54
CA HIS A 158 3.19 -15.56 12.40
C HIS A 158 1.90 -16.17 12.94
N LEU A 159 1.54 -17.35 12.43
CA LEU A 159 0.37 -18.08 12.88
C LEU A 159 0.46 -19.57 12.50
N PRO A 160 -0.10 -20.48 13.32
CA PRO A 160 -0.24 -21.88 12.93
C PRO A 160 -1.07 -22.02 11.66
N GLY A 161 -0.49 -22.61 10.62
CA GLY A 161 -1.13 -22.76 9.32
C GLY A 161 -2.39 -23.64 9.36
N ALA A 162 -2.53 -24.53 10.34
CA ALA A 162 -3.77 -25.26 10.60
C ALA A 162 -4.99 -24.33 10.83
N ARG A 163 -4.79 -23.17 11.47
CA ARG A 163 -5.88 -22.20 11.68
C ARG A 163 -6.26 -21.50 10.38
N LEU A 164 -5.27 -21.17 9.55
CA LEU A 164 -5.45 -20.52 8.25
C LEU A 164 -6.05 -21.47 7.20
N ALA A 165 -5.69 -22.76 7.26
CA ALA A 165 -6.21 -23.79 6.36
C ALA A 165 -7.70 -24.12 6.60
N ARG A 166 -8.17 -24.00 7.85
CA ARG A 166 -9.59 -24.17 8.19
C ARG A 166 -10.44 -22.95 7.82
N ALA A 167 -9.80 -21.80 7.63
CA ALA A 167 -10.40 -20.57 7.15
C ALA A 167 -10.40 -20.55 5.61
N ALA A 168 -11.17 -19.64 5.00
CA ALA A 168 -11.14 -19.41 3.55
C ALA A 168 -9.90 -18.58 3.13
N LEU A 169 -8.74 -18.86 3.73
CA LEU A 169 -7.48 -18.12 3.55
C LEU A 169 -6.36 -18.99 2.97
N ALA A 170 -6.59 -20.30 2.78
CA ALA A 170 -5.54 -21.22 2.33
C ALA A 170 -4.94 -20.79 0.99
N ASP A 171 -5.78 -20.53 -0.01
CA ASP A 171 -5.35 -20.11 -1.35
C ASP A 171 -4.57 -18.80 -1.30
N LEU A 172 -5.09 -17.82 -0.56
CA LEU A 172 -4.44 -16.53 -0.36
C LEU A 172 -3.03 -16.69 0.26
N VAL A 173 -2.88 -17.57 1.25
CA VAL A 173 -1.59 -17.84 1.89
C VAL A 173 -0.65 -18.57 0.93
N TYR A 174 -1.15 -19.49 0.11
CA TYR A 174 -0.33 -20.13 -0.93
C TYR A 174 0.10 -19.13 -2.01
N ASP A 175 -0.76 -18.19 -2.40
CA ASP A 175 -0.41 -17.13 -3.35
C ASP A 175 0.71 -16.26 -2.79
N TRP A 176 0.59 -15.86 -1.51
CA TRP A 176 1.64 -15.14 -0.81
C TRP A 176 2.93 -15.95 -0.66
N GLN A 177 2.84 -17.26 -0.47
CA GLN A 177 4.01 -18.12 -0.41
C GLN A 177 4.73 -18.13 -1.76
N ARG A 178 3.99 -18.25 -2.88
CA ARG A 178 4.56 -18.24 -4.23
C ARG A 178 5.17 -16.89 -4.58
N ALA A 179 4.58 -15.80 -4.10
CA ALA A 179 5.14 -14.45 -4.23
C ALA A 179 6.34 -14.20 -3.27
N GLY A 180 6.59 -15.07 -2.30
CA GLY A 180 7.65 -14.92 -1.31
C GLY A 180 7.31 -13.99 -0.14
N TYR A 181 6.05 -13.60 0.00
CA TYR A 181 5.56 -12.73 1.07
C TYR A 181 5.42 -13.45 2.41
N VAL A 182 5.26 -14.77 2.38
CA VAL A 182 5.24 -15.62 3.58
C VAL A 182 6.16 -16.82 3.42
N ARG A 183 6.59 -17.37 4.55
CA ARG A 183 7.39 -18.59 4.66
C ARG A 183 6.60 -19.62 5.44
N LEU A 184 6.57 -20.85 4.94
CA LEU A 184 5.98 -22.01 5.62
C LEU A 184 7.11 -22.77 6.34
N LYS A 185 7.23 -22.58 7.64
CA LYS A 185 8.23 -23.25 8.49
C LYS A 185 7.68 -24.56 9.04
N ALA A 186 8.58 -25.47 9.45
CA ALA A 186 8.17 -26.63 10.24
C ALA A 186 7.59 -26.15 11.58
N VAL A 187 6.52 -26.81 12.04
CA VAL A 187 6.04 -26.64 13.42
C VAL A 187 7.11 -27.29 14.30
N THR A 188 7.69 -26.49 15.21
CA THR A 188 8.63 -27.00 16.22
C THR A 188 7.84 -27.53 17.41
#